data_AF-A3VW70-F1
#
_entry.id   AF-A3VW70-F1
#
_cell.length_a   1.000
_cell.length_b   1.000
_cell.length_c   1.000
_cell.angle_alpha   90.00
_cell.angle_beta   90.00
_cell.angle_gamma   90.00
#
_symmetry.space_group_name_H-M   'P 1'
#
loop_
_entity.id
_entity.type
_entity.pdbx_description
1 polymer ?
#
loop_
_entity_poly.entity_id
_entity_poly.type
_entity_poly.pdbx_seq_one_letter_code
_entity_poly.pdbx_strand_id
1 'polypeptide(L)'
;MDNRKVDALLSRPGIDPEARIELLAIAATYLRNGEAMPENLRNHLAQAFEATAQADLSERAKTIGECLGIVGEAKRPRKLGPIDVIKASANDEDRLAGRLMEEHGISERTARKRIAEVRAANEMMQEIMSNNGLANLVRKRTAE
;
A
#
# COMPACT_ATOMS: atom_id res chain seq x y z
N MET A 1 -34.98 -15.46 -0.94
CA MET A 1 -33.88 -15.05 -0.03
C MET A 1 -34.23 -13.74 0.66
N ASP A 2 -33.72 -13.48 1.87
CA ASP A 2 -34.11 -12.30 2.68
C ASP A 2 -33.18 -11.11 2.41
N ASN A 3 -33.68 -10.10 1.70
CA ASN A 3 -32.93 -8.89 1.34
C ASN A 3 -32.40 -8.14 2.57
N ARG A 4 -33.07 -8.26 3.73
CA ARG A 4 -32.63 -7.63 4.99
C ARG A 4 -31.27 -8.15 5.45
N LYS A 5 -30.96 -9.41 5.17
CA LYS A 5 -29.67 -10.02 5.51
C LYS A 5 -28.55 -9.46 4.65
N VAL A 6 -28.81 -9.25 3.36
CA VAL A 6 -27.85 -8.66 2.41
C VAL A 6 -27.48 -7.25 2.83
N ASP A 7 -28.48 -6.42 3.13
CA ASP A 7 -28.25 -5.04 3.57
C ASP A 7 -27.51 -4.98 4.91
N ALA A 8 -27.84 -5.85 5.86
CA ALA A 8 -27.15 -5.95 7.14
C ALA A 8 -25.67 -6.34 6.99
N LEU A 9 -25.36 -7.27 6.08
CA LEU A 9 -23.98 -7.68 5.79
C LEU A 9 -23.19 -6.58 5.07
N LEU A 10 -23.82 -5.85 4.13
CA LEU A 10 -23.18 -4.73 3.45
C LEU A 10 -22.90 -3.54 4.38
N SER A 11 -23.79 -3.30 5.34
CA SER A 11 -23.74 -2.17 6.28
C SER A 11 -22.75 -2.36 7.44
N ARG A 12 -22.11 -3.53 7.56
CA ARG A 12 -21.11 -3.75 8.62
C ARG A 12 -19.91 -2.82 8.41
N PRO A 13 -19.54 -2.01 9.42
CA PRO A 13 -18.42 -1.09 9.30
C PRO A 13 -17.09 -1.85 9.29
N GLY A 14 -16.21 -1.47 8.36
CA GLY A 14 -14.87 -2.03 8.25
C GLY A 14 -14.76 -3.31 7.42
N ILE A 15 -13.63 -3.99 7.59
CA ILE A 15 -13.28 -5.24 6.91
C ILE A 15 -13.72 -6.39 7.81
N ASP A 16 -14.81 -7.05 7.45
CA ASP A 16 -15.32 -8.26 8.11
C ASP A 16 -15.30 -9.41 7.08
N PRO A 17 -14.19 -10.16 6.98
CA PRO A 17 -14.03 -11.17 5.93
C PRO A 17 -15.11 -12.24 5.98
N GLU A 18 -15.59 -12.61 7.18
CA GLU A 18 -16.62 -13.64 7.35
C GLU A 18 -17.96 -13.16 6.76
N ALA A 19 -18.36 -11.92 7.06
CA ALA A 19 -19.55 -11.33 6.49
C ALA A 19 -19.47 -11.20 4.96
N ARG A 20 -18.28 -10.90 4.42
CA ARG A 20 -18.07 -10.79 2.96
C ARG A 20 -18.07 -12.15 2.27
N ILE A 21 -17.53 -13.19 2.90
CA ILE A 21 -17.61 -14.56 2.40
C ILE A 21 -19.07 -15.03 2.39
N GLU A 22 -19.83 -14.75 3.44
CA GLU A 22 -21.25 -15.08 3.49
C GLU A 22 -22.04 -14.36 2.39
N LEU A 23 -21.73 -13.10 2.15
CA LEU A 23 -22.32 -12.30 1.08
C LEU A 23 -22.02 -12.86 -0.32
N LEU A 24 -20.81 -13.38 -0.55
CA LEU A 24 -20.46 -14.09 -1.78
C LEU A 24 -21.23 -15.41 -1.94
N ALA A 25 -21.43 -16.16 -0.86
CA ALA A 25 -22.22 -17.38 -0.91
C ALA A 25 -23.69 -17.10 -1.26
N ILE A 26 -24.25 -16.00 -0.72
CA ILE A 26 -25.59 -15.51 -1.09
C ILE A 26 -25.62 -15.15 -2.58
N ALA A 27 -24.66 -14.36 -3.06
CA ALA A 27 -24.57 -13.99 -4.48
C ALA A 27 -24.49 -15.21 -5.40
N ALA A 28 -23.67 -16.21 -5.05
CA ALA A 28 -23.55 -17.46 -5.80
C ALA A 28 -24.87 -18.22 -5.90
N THR A 29 -25.72 -18.13 -4.87
CA THR A 29 -27.03 -18.78 -4.87
C THR A 29 -27.99 -18.08 -5.83
N TYR A 30 -28.04 -16.74 -5.84
CA TYR A 30 -28.83 -15.98 -6.82
C TYR A 30 -28.42 -16.33 -8.25
N LEU A 31 -27.12 -16.37 -8.52
CA LEU A 31 -26.60 -16.71 -9.85
C LEU A 31 -26.97 -18.13 -10.28
N ARG A 32 -26.89 -19.10 -9.35
CA ARG A 32 -27.23 -20.50 -9.64
C ARG A 32 -28.72 -20.69 -9.93
N ASN A 33 -29.57 -19.96 -9.21
CA ASN A 33 -31.02 -20.08 -9.36
C ASN A 33 -31.58 -19.23 -10.52
N GLY A 34 -30.75 -18.38 -11.15
CA GLY A 34 -31.22 -17.42 -12.16
C GLY A 34 -32.14 -16.34 -11.59
N GLU A 35 -32.08 -16.11 -10.28
CA GLU A 35 -32.92 -15.14 -9.58
C GLU A 35 -32.33 -13.72 -9.70
N ALA A 36 -33.21 -12.72 -9.67
CA ALA A 36 -32.79 -11.33 -9.62
C ALA A 36 -32.07 -11.03 -8.30
N MET A 37 -30.79 -10.67 -8.39
CA MET A 37 -29.97 -10.30 -7.24
C MET A 37 -30.40 -8.92 -6.69
N PRO A 38 -30.33 -8.70 -5.37
CA PRO A 38 -30.58 -7.39 -4.77
C PRO A 38 -29.63 -6.34 -5.36
N GLU A 39 -30.15 -5.14 -5.62
CA GLU A 39 -29.41 -4.09 -6.32
C GLU A 39 -28.10 -3.72 -5.64
N ASN A 40 -28.10 -3.56 -4.32
CA ASN A 40 -26.91 -3.21 -3.54
C ASN A 40 -25.81 -4.26 -3.68
N LEU A 41 -26.18 -5.55 -3.65
CA LEU A 41 -25.25 -6.66 -3.83
C LEU A 41 -24.71 -6.72 -5.26
N ARG A 42 -25.59 -6.57 -6.25
CA ARG A 42 -25.21 -6.53 -7.66
C ARG A 42 -24.22 -5.39 -7.93
N ASN A 43 -24.53 -4.19 -7.46
CA ASN A 43 -23.69 -3.00 -7.67
C ASN A 43 -22.33 -3.16 -6.98
N HIS A 44 -22.30 -3.71 -5.77
CA HIS A 44 -21.06 -4.02 -5.06
C HIS A 44 -20.17 -5.00 -5.83
N LEU A 45 -20.73 -6.10 -6.34
CA LEU A 45 -19.98 -7.08 -7.13
C LEU A 45 -19.52 -6.50 -8.48
N ALA A 46 -20.38 -5.74 -9.16
CA ALA A 46 -20.05 -5.10 -10.41
C ALA A 46 -18.84 -4.17 -10.26
N GLN A 47 -18.84 -3.33 -9.21
CA GLN A 47 -17.70 -2.45 -8.90
C GLN A 47 -16.42 -3.23 -8.63
N ALA A 48 -16.50 -4.32 -7.86
CA ALA A 48 -15.33 -5.16 -7.58
C ALA A 48 -14.75 -5.81 -8.84
N PHE A 49 -15.61 -6.32 -9.74
CA PHE A 49 -15.17 -6.89 -11.01
C PHE A 49 -14.62 -5.84 -11.97
N GLU A 50 -15.25 -4.66 -12.05
CA GLU A 50 -14.78 -3.55 -12.89
C GLU A 50 -13.39 -3.07 -12.45
N ALA A 51 -13.19 -2.84 -11.15
CA ALA A 51 -11.89 -2.46 -10.60
C ALA A 51 -10.82 -3.54 -10.87
N THR A 52 -11.19 -4.82 -10.74
CA THR A 52 -10.28 -5.93 -11.02
C THR A 52 -9.91 -6.04 -12.50
N ALA A 53 -10.87 -5.77 -13.40
CA ALA A 53 -10.62 -5.80 -14.84
C ALA A 53 -9.66 -4.69 -15.28
N GLN A 54 -9.72 -3.53 -14.62
CA GLN A 54 -8.85 -2.38 -14.87
C GLN A 54 -7.46 -2.50 -14.22
N ALA A 55 -7.30 -3.39 -13.24
CA ALA A 55 -6.02 -3.58 -12.56
C ALA A 55 -5.00 -4.37 -13.39
N ASP A 56 -3.72 -4.05 -13.17
CA ASP A 56 -2.58 -4.80 -13.70
C ASP A 56 -2.65 -6.27 -13.29
N LEU A 57 -2.18 -7.16 -14.17
CA LEU A 57 -2.30 -8.61 -13.99
C LEU A 57 -1.78 -9.11 -12.63
N SER A 58 -0.68 -8.54 -12.14
CA SER A 58 -0.07 -8.88 -10.85
C SER A 58 -0.90 -8.44 -9.64
N GLU A 59 -1.73 -7.41 -9.79
CA GLU A 59 -2.50 -6.81 -8.69
C GLU A 59 -3.96 -7.31 -8.65
N ARG A 60 -4.49 -7.89 -9.73
CA ARG A 60 -5.91 -8.31 -9.82
C ARG A 60 -6.40 -9.13 -8.63
N ALA A 61 -5.61 -10.11 -8.18
CA ALA A 61 -5.98 -10.96 -7.04
C ALA A 61 -6.09 -10.18 -5.72
N LYS A 62 -5.27 -9.14 -5.57
CA LYS A 62 -5.33 -8.24 -4.42
C LYS A 62 -6.49 -7.25 -4.56
N THR A 63 -6.64 -6.63 -5.73
CA THR A 63 -7.72 -5.68 -6.02
C THR A 63 -9.09 -6.29 -5.78
N ILE A 64 -9.34 -7.52 -6.25
CA ILE A 64 -10.63 -8.17 -6.01
C ILE A 64 -10.87 -8.45 -4.53
N GLY A 65 -9.84 -8.84 -3.78
CA GLY A 65 -9.93 -9.09 -2.34
C GLY A 65 -10.22 -7.82 -1.54
N GLU A 66 -9.60 -6.69 -1.93
CA GLU A 66 -9.79 -5.38 -1.31
C GLU A 66 -11.18 -4.81 -1.64
N CYS A 67 -11.60 -4.83 -2.90
CA CYS A 67 -12.92 -4.32 -3.32
C CYS A 67 -14.08 -5.13 -2.73
N LEU A 68 -13.91 -6.43 -2.53
CA LEU A 68 -14.89 -7.28 -1.84
C LEU A 68 -14.81 -7.16 -0.31
N GLY A 69 -13.82 -6.43 0.23
CA GLY A 69 -13.61 -6.29 1.68
C GLY A 69 -13.22 -7.59 2.38
N ILE A 70 -12.68 -8.57 1.65
CA ILE A 70 -12.17 -9.84 2.19
C ILE A 70 -10.76 -9.64 2.74
N VAL A 71 -9.97 -8.84 2.03
CA VAL A 71 -8.64 -8.41 2.44
C VAL A 71 -8.76 -6.94 2.78
N GLY A 72 -8.18 -6.53 3.90
CA GLY A 72 -8.11 -5.10 4.18
C GLY A 72 -7.29 -4.38 3.14
N GLU A 73 -7.67 -3.15 2.80
CA GLU A 73 -6.75 -2.21 2.14
C GLU A 73 -5.44 -2.33 2.91
N ALA A 74 -4.40 -2.79 2.24
CA ALA A 74 -3.10 -2.84 2.85
C ALA A 74 -2.66 -1.38 3.10
N LYS A 75 -3.08 -0.78 4.21
CA LYS A 75 -2.33 0.27 4.91
C LYS A 75 -1.06 -0.36 5.47
N ARG A 76 -0.32 -1.07 4.62
CA ARG A 76 1.08 -1.37 4.89
C ARG A 76 1.75 -0.01 4.85
N PRO A 77 2.44 0.40 5.93
CA PRO A 77 3.25 1.61 5.88
C PRO A 77 4.10 1.54 4.61
N ARG A 78 3.99 2.58 3.78
CA ARG A 78 4.66 2.65 2.47
C ARG A 78 6.12 2.27 2.71
N LYS A 79 6.62 1.27 1.98
CA LYS A 79 7.97 0.75 2.20
C LYS A 79 8.95 1.91 2.01
N LEU A 80 9.55 2.35 3.12
CA LEU A 80 10.47 3.47 3.17
C LEU A 80 11.62 3.25 2.18
N GLY A 81 11.66 4.09 1.14
CA GLY A 81 12.68 4.06 0.10
C GLY A 81 13.88 4.93 0.46
N PRO A 82 15.03 4.76 -0.23
CA PRO A 82 16.21 5.60 -0.02
C PRO A 82 15.93 7.10 -0.20
N ILE A 83 15.03 7.44 -1.13
CA ILE A 83 14.62 8.83 -1.43
C ILE A 83 13.91 9.48 -0.23
N ASP A 84 13.08 8.72 0.48
CA ASP A 84 12.33 9.24 1.64
C ASP A 84 13.28 9.57 2.80
N VAL A 85 14.32 8.73 3.01
CA VAL A 85 15.36 8.97 4.01
C VAL A 85 16.21 10.20 3.66
N ILE A 86 16.56 10.38 2.37
CA ILE A 86 17.35 11.53 1.89
C ILE A 86 16.56 12.85 2.00
N LYS A 87 15.27 12.84 1.68
CA LYS A 87 14.39 14.01 1.87
C LYS A 87 14.29 14.41 3.33
N ALA A 88 14.17 13.43 4.22
CA ALA A 88 14.09 13.69 5.65
C ALA A 88 15.45 14.15 6.24
N SER A 89 16.59 13.70 5.71
CA SER A 89 17.92 14.08 6.20
C SER A 89 18.33 15.51 5.84
N ALA A 90 17.76 16.09 4.76
CA ALA A 90 18.07 17.44 4.31
C ALA A 90 17.71 18.54 5.33
N ASN A 91 16.85 18.24 6.31
CA ASN A 91 16.24 19.23 7.19
C ASN A 91 16.65 19.13 8.67
N ASP A 92 17.33 18.05 9.12
CA ASP A 92 17.90 17.87 10.48
C ASP A 92 18.30 16.40 10.70
N GLU A 93 19.59 16.08 10.89
CA GLU A 93 20.02 14.69 11.10
C GLU A 93 19.59 14.12 12.46
N ASP A 94 19.58 14.95 13.51
CA ASP A 94 19.34 14.51 14.89
C ASP A 94 17.90 14.07 15.15
N ARG A 95 16.96 14.47 14.29
CA ARG A 95 15.53 14.13 14.39
C ARG A 95 15.04 13.22 13.26
N LEU A 96 15.95 12.68 12.46
CA LEU A 96 15.63 11.90 11.26
C LEU A 96 14.78 10.66 11.56
N ALA A 97 15.12 9.90 12.59
CA ALA A 97 14.37 8.70 12.95
C ALA A 97 12.93 9.02 13.39
N GLY A 98 12.74 10.08 14.18
CA GLY A 98 11.42 10.51 14.65
C GLY A 98 10.50 10.92 13.49
N ARG A 99 11.01 11.70 12.53
CA ARG A 99 10.23 12.08 11.34
C ARG A 99 9.86 10.88 10.47
N LEU A 100 10.79 9.94 10.27
CA LEU A 100 10.48 8.72 9.54
C LEU A 100 9.39 7.87 10.23
N MET A 101 9.36 7.88 11.56
CA MET A 101 8.30 7.24 12.32
C MET A 101 6.96 7.97 12.15
N GLU A 102 6.94 9.30 12.26
CA GLU A 102 5.73 10.12 12.16
C GLU A 102 5.15 10.12 10.73
N GLU A 103 5.97 10.31 9.71
CA GLU A 103 5.53 10.43 8.31
C GLU A 103 5.12 9.08 7.71
N HIS A 104 5.79 7.99 8.11
CA HIS A 104 5.60 6.68 7.49
C HIS A 104 5.01 5.63 8.43
N GLY A 105 4.74 5.96 9.70
CA GLY A 105 4.11 5.04 10.65
C GLY A 105 4.93 3.78 10.93
N ILE A 106 6.26 3.87 10.91
CA ILE A 106 7.15 2.73 11.12
C ILE A 106 7.78 2.70 12.51
N SER A 107 8.26 1.54 12.95
CA SER A 107 8.97 1.40 14.23
C SER A 107 10.32 2.12 14.22
N GLU A 108 10.76 2.62 15.38
CA GLU A 108 12.06 3.27 15.55
C GLU A 108 13.22 2.38 15.09
N ARG A 109 13.15 1.07 15.38
CA ARG A 109 14.13 0.08 14.95
C ARG A 109 14.24 0.02 13.42
N THR A 110 13.10 0.04 12.74
CA THR A 110 13.05 0.06 11.26
C THR A 110 13.60 1.36 10.71
N ALA A 111 13.29 2.50 11.33
CA ALA A 111 13.78 3.82 10.92
C ALA A 111 15.31 3.89 11.00
N ARG A 112 15.88 3.50 12.14
CA ARG A 112 17.33 3.44 12.35
C ARG A 112 18.04 2.51 11.37
N LYS A 113 17.46 1.34 11.09
CA LYS A 113 18.01 0.39 10.10
C LYS A 113 18.08 1.03 8.69
N ARG A 114 17.03 1.74 8.28
CA ARG A 114 17.01 2.41 6.97
C ARG A 114 18.00 3.56 6.87
N ILE A 115 18.18 4.33 7.94
CA ILE A 115 19.20 5.38 8.02
C ILE A 115 20.60 4.78 7.83
N ALA A 116 20.89 3.65 8.49
CA ALA A 116 22.18 2.97 8.37
C ALA A 116 22.43 2.43 6.95
N GLU A 117 21.42 1.83 6.31
CA GLU A 117 21.51 1.36 4.93
C GLU A 117 21.84 2.49 3.94
N VAL A 118 21.20 3.65 4.09
CA VAL A 118 21.44 4.83 3.24
C VAL A 118 22.81 5.45 3.50
N ARG A 119 23.27 5.50 4.76
CA ARG A 119 24.62 5.98 5.11
C ARG A 119 25.70 5.10 4.49
N ALA A 120 25.59 3.78 4.64
CA ALA A 120 26.53 2.83 4.05
C ALA A 120 26.57 2.95 2.51
N ALA A 121 25.41 3.13 1.86
CA ALA A 121 25.34 3.36 0.43
C ALA A 121 26.00 4.68 0.00
N ASN A 122 25.84 5.75 0.78
CA ASN A 122 26.49 7.04 0.51
C ASN A 122 28.01 6.98 0.69
N GLU A 123 28.50 6.31 1.74
CA GLU A 123 29.92 6.10 1.98
C GLU A 123 30.56 5.30 0.83
N MET A 124 29.94 4.19 0.45
CA MET A 124 30.40 3.39 -0.69
C MET A 124 30.39 4.19 -1.99
N MET A 125 29.38 5.04 -2.20
CA MET A 125 29.30 5.88 -3.38
C MET A 125 30.36 7.00 -3.37
N GLN A 126 30.70 7.58 -2.21
CA GLN A 126 31.81 8.54 -2.08
C GLN A 126 33.16 7.87 -2.35
N GLU A 127 33.36 6.65 -1.86
CA GLU A 127 34.57 5.87 -2.11
C GLU A 127 34.74 5.59 -3.61
N ILE A 128 33.66 5.15 -4.28
CA ILE A 128 33.65 4.96 -5.74
C ILE A 128 33.93 6.28 -6.48
N MET A 129 33.34 7.40 -6.06
CA MET A 129 33.59 8.71 -6.69
C MET A 129 35.02 9.19 -6.48
N SER A 130 35.61 8.93 -5.31
CA SER A 130 37.00 9.27 -5.00
C SER A 130 37.97 8.42 -5.81
N ASN A 131 37.76 7.10 -5.84
CA ASN A 131 38.62 6.15 -6.56
C ASN A 131 38.59 6.35 -8.07
N ASN A 132 37.50 6.88 -8.61
CA ASN A 132 37.37 7.22 -10.04
C ASN A 132 37.74 8.68 -10.37
N GLY A 133 38.28 9.45 -9.42
CA GLY A 133 38.71 10.84 -9.64
C GLY A 133 37.57 11.84 -9.91
N LEU A 134 36.33 11.44 -9.65
CA LEU A 134 35.11 12.24 -9.91
C LEU A 134 34.79 13.23 -8.79
N ALA A 135 35.49 13.16 -7.66
CA ALA A 135 35.29 14.03 -6.49
C ALA A 135 35.37 15.53 -6.81
N ASN A 136 36.19 15.92 -7.80
CA ASN A 136 36.40 17.32 -8.19
C ASN A 136 35.36 17.84 -9.21
N LEU A 137 34.59 16.96 -9.86
CA LEU A 137 33.55 17.34 -10.83
C LEU A 137 32.24 17.75 -10.14
N VAL A 138 31.91 17.12 -9.00
CA VAL A 138 30.66 17.38 -8.26
C VAL A 138 30.69 18.76 -7.58
N ARG A 139 31.83 19.17 -7.00
CA ARG A 139 31.96 20.49 -6.32
C ARG A 139 31.86 21.69 -7.27
N LYS A 140 32.24 21.54 -8.53
CA LYS A 140 32.19 22.65 -9.51
C LYS A 140 30.75 23.03 -9.91
N ARG A 141 29.79 22.12 -9.75
CA ARG A 141 28.41 22.31 -10.22
C ARG A 141 27.50 23.05 -9.23
N THR A 142 27.94 23.27 -8.00
CA THR A 142 27.20 23.99 -6.95
C THR A 142 27.68 25.44 -6.79
N ALA A 143 28.60 25.90 -7.64
CA ALA A 143 29.21 27.24 -7.58
C ALA A 143 28.87 28.13 -8.78
N GLU A 144 27.83 27.79 -9.55
CA GLU A 144 27.24 28.64 -10.61
C GLU A 144 25.77 28.90 -10.32
#